data_AF-A0A942PSN1-F1
#
_entry.id   AF-A0A942PSN1-F1
#
_cell.length_a   1.000
_cell.length_b   1.000
_cell.length_c   1.000
_cell.angle_alpha   90.00
_cell.angle_beta   90.00
_cell.angle_gamma   90.00
#
_symmetry.space_group_name_H-M   'P 1'
#
loop_
_entity.id
_entity.type
_entity.pdbx_description
1 polymer ?
#
loop_
_entity_poly.entity_id
_entity_poly.type
_entity_poly.pdbx_seq_one_letter_code
_entity_poly.pdbx_strand_id
1 'polypeptide(L)'
;MHDSVEHLRKRWTPELTAAALAELRGQPAAIRISTIESDGKSYLDLRGIRIEQTQLDAAVIRNANLRWAVIRDVGLKDTQFIDCNLSQAGFFECYLRRTVFSHCDMVNGKFERSEFSSASMEDCRLDFASFRECEIALETIRFRADTEPRVLARVCRNLKLNAMSIGHFADAGELTYMEKTYERYDLYHRAVGRHHETLGGRGRALRAWLMSGLLNLVWGYGEKPRRITLAMVVGIFFFGALQYWLDGIPGKGFWAHVYFSGITFLTIGYGDLVPVAPLPRALAVIEGVVGITVLGMLIASWTKKIMYR
;
A
#
# COMPACT_ATOMS: atom_id res chain seq x y z
N MET A 1 -36.88 10.39 -14.36
CA MET A 1 -36.81 10.18 -12.90
C MET A 1 -35.35 10.33 -12.50
N HIS A 2 -35.02 11.37 -11.72
CA HIS A 2 -33.63 11.59 -11.32
C HIS A 2 -33.34 10.67 -10.13
N ASP A 3 -32.58 9.59 -10.36
CA ASP A 3 -32.01 8.72 -9.32
C ASP A 3 -30.95 9.48 -8.52
N SER A 4 -31.36 10.56 -7.84
CA SER A 4 -30.47 11.24 -6.91
C SER A 4 -30.30 10.38 -5.67
N VAL A 5 -29.09 10.37 -5.10
CA VAL A 5 -28.79 9.65 -3.85
C VAL A 5 -29.75 10.07 -2.73
N GLU A 6 -30.18 11.33 -2.74
CA GLU A 6 -31.15 11.86 -1.79
C GLU A 6 -32.53 11.20 -1.93
N HIS A 7 -33.01 10.99 -3.15
CA HIS A 7 -34.27 10.30 -3.39
C HIS A 7 -34.21 8.85 -2.92
N LEU A 8 -33.13 8.13 -3.23
CA LEU A 8 -32.94 6.74 -2.78
C LEU A 8 -32.89 6.63 -1.25
N ARG A 9 -32.32 7.61 -0.55
CA ARG A 9 -32.34 7.64 0.92
C ARG A 9 -33.73 7.90 1.49
N LYS A 10 -34.51 8.81 0.87
CA LYS A 10 -35.87 9.15 1.33
C LYS A 10 -36.87 8.00 1.21
N ARG A 11 -36.59 6.97 0.39
CA ARG A 11 -37.48 5.80 0.26
C ARG A 11 -37.50 4.89 1.49
N TRP A 12 -36.48 4.95 2.33
CA TRP A 12 -36.31 4.03 3.46
C TRP A 12 -37.11 4.51 4.67
N THR A 13 -38.28 3.93 4.87
CA THR A 13 -39.05 4.07 6.12
C THR A 13 -38.55 3.09 7.19
N PRO A 14 -38.88 3.29 8.48
CA PRO A 14 -38.54 2.33 9.53
C PRO A 14 -39.03 0.91 9.24
N GLU A 15 -40.24 0.76 8.68
CA GLU A 15 -40.85 -0.54 8.38
C GLU A 15 -40.12 -1.24 7.22
N LEU A 16 -39.80 -0.50 6.15
CA LEU A 16 -39.00 -1.02 5.03
C LEU A 16 -37.59 -1.39 5.47
N THR A 17 -36.98 -0.59 6.35
CA THR A 17 -35.66 -0.88 6.90
C THR A 17 -35.70 -2.13 7.78
N ALA A 18 -36.71 -2.28 8.64
CA ALA A 18 -36.90 -3.48 9.46
C ALA A 18 -37.12 -4.73 8.60
N ALA A 19 -37.92 -4.63 7.54
CA ALA A 19 -38.11 -5.72 6.58
C ALA A 19 -36.80 -6.10 5.88
N ALA A 20 -36.01 -5.13 5.43
CA ALA A 20 -34.69 -5.39 4.84
C ALA A 20 -33.74 -6.05 5.85
N LEU A 21 -33.74 -5.62 7.12
CA LEU A 21 -32.92 -6.25 8.16
C LEU A 21 -33.34 -7.68 8.48
N ALA A 22 -34.64 -7.98 8.47
CA ALA A 22 -35.14 -9.34 8.61
C ALA A 22 -34.63 -10.20 7.45
N GLU A 23 -34.75 -9.72 6.22
CA GLU A 23 -34.28 -10.42 5.02
C GLU A 23 -32.75 -10.67 5.06
N LEU A 24 -31.96 -9.67 5.45
CA LEU A 24 -30.51 -9.80 5.63
C LEU A 24 -30.12 -10.82 6.71
N ARG A 25 -30.96 -11.03 7.72
CA ARG A 25 -30.79 -12.06 8.76
C ARG A 25 -31.28 -13.44 8.32
N GLY A 26 -31.80 -13.59 7.11
CA GLY A 26 -32.46 -14.82 6.66
C GLY A 26 -33.79 -15.10 7.37
N GLN A 27 -34.42 -14.07 7.94
CA GLN A 27 -35.71 -14.14 8.61
C GLN A 27 -36.83 -13.71 7.64
N PRO A 28 -38.07 -14.19 7.84
CA PRO A 28 -39.21 -13.75 7.04
C PRO A 28 -39.43 -12.24 7.22
N ALA A 29 -39.41 -11.50 6.10
CA ALA A 29 -39.67 -10.07 6.09
C ALA A 29 -41.18 -9.80 5.95
N ALA A 30 -41.69 -8.84 6.73
CA ALA A 30 -43.09 -8.44 6.69
C ALA A 30 -43.46 -7.73 5.37
N ILE A 31 -42.47 -7.10 4.72
CA ILE A 31 -42.63 -6.37 3.46
C ILE A 31 -41.60 -6.93 2.49
N ARG A 32 -42.04 -7.24 1.26
CA ARG A 32 -41.12 -7.68 0.21
C ARG A 32 -40.28 -6.52 -0.29
N ILE A 33 -38.95 -6.66 -0.19
CA ILE A 33 -38.02 -5.69 -0.77
C ILE A 33 -37.91 -5.92 -2.28
N SER A 34 -37.82 -4.83 -3.04
CA SER A 34 -37.69 -4.88 -4.50
C SER A 34 -36.36 -5.49 -4.93
N THR A 35 -36.35 -6.18 -6.06
CA THR A 35 -35.12 -6.64 -6.73
C THR A 35 -34.84 -5.81 -7.97
N ILE A 36 -33.56 -5.77 -8.38
CA ILE A 36 -33.10 -5.14 -9.61
C ILE A 36 -32.27 -6.13 -10.42
N GLU A 37 -32.44 -6.10 -11.74
CA GLU A 37 -31.63 -6.89 -12.66
C GLU A 37 -30.43 -6.08 -13.14
N SER A 38 -29.22 -6.64 -13.02
CA SER A 38 -27.99 -6.06 -13.56
C SER A 38 -27.08 -7.16 -14.06
N ASP A 39 -26.57 -7.03 -15.29
CA ASP A 39 -25.66 -8.00 -15.91
C ASP A 39 -26.17 -9.46 -15.84
N GLY A 40 -27.49 -9.65 -15.99
CA GLY A 40 -28.14 -10.97 -15.97
C GLY A 40 -28.25 -11.61 -14.58
N LYS A 41 -27.96 -10.88 -13.50
CA LYS A 41 -28.17 -11.31 -12.11
C LYS A 41 -29.24 -10.44 -11.44
N SER A 42 -30.05 -11.08 -10.61
CA SER A 42 -31.03 -10.41 -9.74
C SER A 42 -30.40 -10.03 -8.42
N TYR A 43 -30.51 -8.75 -8.04
CA TYR A 43 -30.00 -8.23 -6.79
C TYR A 43 -31.11 -7.70 -5.90
N LEU A 44 -31.00 -7.94 -4.59
CA LEU A 44 -31.80 -7.26 -3.59
C LEU A 44 -31.47 -5.75 -3.62
N ASP A 45 -32.46 -4.89 -3.89
CA ASP A 45 -32.24 -3.45 -4.02
C ASP A 45 -32.24 -2.76 -2.66
N LEU A 46 -31.05 -2.67 -2.05
CA LEU A 46 -30.79 -2.00 -0.79
C LEU A 46 -30.11 -0.63 -0.98
N ARG A 47 -30.17 -0.04 -2.19
CA ARG A 47 -29.49 1.21 -2.49
C ARG A 47 -29.94 2.33 -1.55
N GLY A 48 -28.96 3.05 -0.98
CA GLY A 48 -29.19 4.16 -0.06
C GLY A 48 -29.74 3.78 1.32
N ILE A 49 -29.83 2.50 1.68
CA ILE A 49 -30.34 2.06 2.99
C ILE A 49 -29.46 2.63 4.12
N ARG A 50 -30.10 2.98 5.24
CA ARG A 50 -29.42 3.36 6.48
C ARG A 50 -29.66 2.29 7.53
N ILE A 51 -28.58 1.64 7.97
CA ILE A 51 -28.60 0.59 8.99
C ILE A 51 -27.77 1.08 10.16
N GLU A 52 -28.40 1.24 11.32
CA GLU A 52 -27.72 1.76 12.51
C GLU A 52 -28.01 0.93 13.74
N GLN A 53 -27.02 0.82 14.64
CA GLN A 53 -27.19 0.33 16.01
C GLN A 53 -27.88 -1.04 16.07
N THR A 54 -27.39 -2.00 15.28
CA THR A 54 -28.03 -3.32 15.16
C THR A 54 -27.02 -4.44 14.99
N GLN A 55 -27.48 -5.68 15.07
CA GLN A 55 -26.66 -6.87 14.95
C GLN A 55 -27.04 -7.66 13.70
N LEU A 56 -26.05 -7.94 12.86
CA LEU A 56 -26.12 -8.77 11.65
C LEU A 56 -25.02 -9.84 11.68
N ASP A 57 -24.57 -10.21 12.88
CA ASP A 57 -23.60 -11.27 13.10
C ASP A 57 -24.02 -12.58 12.42
N ALA A 58 -23.05 -13.28 11.83
CA ALA A 58 -23.21 -14.51 11.07
C ALA A 58 -24.18 -14.43 9.87
N ALA A 59 -24.65 -13.23 9.50
CA ALA A 59 -25.51 -13.05 8.34
C ALA A 59 -24.80 -13.45 7.04
N VAL A 60 -25.59 -13.93 6.08
CA VAL A 60 -25.11 -14.37 4.77
C VAL A 60 -25.80 -13.52 3.72
N ILE A 61 -25.13 -12.43 3.32
CA ILE A 61 -25.68 -11.41 2.43
C ILE A 61 -25.20 -11.71 1.01
N ARG A 62 -26.14 -12.07 0.12
CA ARG A 62 -25.85 -12.50 -1.26
C ARG A 62 -26.55 -11.60 -2.26
N ASN A 63 -25.86 -11.29 -3.35
CA ASN A 63 -26.44 -10.54 -4.48
C ASN A 63 -27.22 -9.31 -4.00
N ALA A 64 -26.63 -8.53 -3.09
CA ALA A 64 -27.27 -7.33 -2.55
C ALA A 64 -26.66 -6.07 -3.16
N ASN A 65 -27.50 -5.16 -3.66
CA ASN A 65 -27.05 -3.85 -4.09
C ASN A 65 -27.21 -2.84 -2.94
N LEU A 66 -26.12 -2.63 -2.22
CA LEU A 66 -25.97 -1.72 -1.09
C LEU A 66 -25.25 -0.43 -1.49
N ARG A 67 -25.30 -0.05 -2.78
CA ARG A 67 -24.68 1.18 -3.26
C ARG A 67 -25.23 2.38 -2.50
N TRP A 68 -24.34 3.27 -2.04
CA TRP A 68 -24.66 4.44 -1.18
C TRP A 68 -25.27 4.12 0.20
N ALA A 69 -25.26 2.86 0.63
CA ALA A 69 -25.72 2.50 1.97
C ALA A 69 -24.88 3.19 3.04
N VAL A 70 -25.49 3.46 4.19
CA VAL A 70 -24.82 3.96 5.40
C VAL A 70 -25.05 2.94 6.50
N ILE A 71 -23.98 2.30 6.94
CA ILE A 71 -23.98 1.27 7.96
C ILE A 71 -23.16 1.84 9.12
N ARG A 72 -23.79 2.06 10.28
CA ARG A 72 -23.16 2.73 11.43
C ARG A 72 -23.40 1.95 12.71
N ASP A 73 -22.34 1.68 13.48
CA ASP A 73 -22.46 0.99 14.77
C ASP A 73 -23.22 -0.34 14.63
N VAL A 74 -22.77 -1.18 13.68
CA VAL A 74 -23.41 -2.47 13.36
C VAL A 74 -22.44 -3.59 13.66
N GLY A 75 -22.92 -4.61 14.38
CA GLY A 75 -22.22 -5.89 14.53
C GLY A 75 -22.33 -6.72 13.25
N LEU A 76 -21.19 -7.04 12.65
CA LEU A 76 -21.06 -7.82 11.41
C LEU A 76 -20.06 -8.96 11.60
N LYS A 77 -19.94 -9.46 12.83
CA LYS A 77 -18.99 -10.50 13.17
C LYS A 77 -19.40 -11.80 12.48
N ASP A 78 -18.44 -12.51 11.88
CA ASP A 78 -18.69 -13.75 11.12
C ASP A 78 -19.65 -13.59 9.92
N THR A 79 -19.98 -12.35 9.51
CA THR A 79 -20.85 -12.06 8.36
C THR A 79 -20.14 -12.36 7.03
N GLN A 80 -20.90 -12.78 6.02
CA GLN A 80 -20.41 -12.96 4.66
C GLN A 80 -21.16 -12.02 3.70
N PHE A 81 -20.42 -11.20 2.97
CA PHE A 81 -20.91 -10.46 1.81
C PHE A 81 -20.41 -11.16 0.54
N ILE A 82 -21.33 -11.66 -0.30
CA ILE A 82 -20.98 -12.39 -1.53
C ILE A 82 -21.72 -11.79 -2.72
N ASP A 83 -20.98 -11.46 -3.77
CA ASP A 83 -21.52 -10.82 -4.99
C ASP A 83 -22.31 -9.54 -4.66
N CYS A 84 -21.89 -8.77 -3.65
CA CYS A 84 -22.55 -7.53 -3.25
C CYS A 84 -21.95 -6.30 -3.96
N ASN A 85 -22.82 -5.36 -4.33
CA ASN A 85 -22.41 -4.02 -4.73
C ASN A 85 -22.41 -3.09 -3.50
N LEU A 86 -21.24 -2.79 -2.98
CA LEU A 86 -20.96 -1.89 -1.85
C LEU A 86 -20.35 -0.55 -2.34
N SER A 87 -20.46 -0.24 -3.63
CA SER A 87 -19.84 0.97 -4.18
C SER A 87 -20.42 2.22 -3.53
N GLN A 88 -19.56 3.16 -3.14
CA GLN A 88 -19.93 4.38 -2.39
C GLN A 88 -20.69 4.12 -1.08
N ALA A 89 -20.69 2.88 -0.55
CA ALA A 89 -21.23 2.60 0.77
C ALA A 89 -20.29 3.13 1.86
N GLY A 90 -20.86 3.50 3.00
CA GLY A 90 -20.12 3.93 4.18
C GLY A 90 -20.35 2.97 5.35
N PHE A 91 -19.27 2.45 5.91
CA PHE A 91 -19.24 1.66 7.14
C PHE A 91 -18.52 2.48 8.20
N PHE A 92 -19.23 2.82 9.27
CA PHE A 92 -18.74 3.69 10.34
C PHE A 92 -18.88 2.96 11.66
N GLU A 93 -17.80 2.85 12.44
CA GLU A 93 -17.87 2.26 13.79
C GLU A 93 -18.44 0.82 13.76
N CYS A 94 -18.13 0.05 12.71
CA CYS A 94 -18.66 -1.30 12.52
C CYS A 94 -17.69 -2.38 13.03
N TYR A 95 -18.24 -3.47 13.55
CA TYR A 95 -17.47 -4.62 14.05
C TYR A 95 -17.42 -5.71 12.99
N LEU A 96 -16.38 -5.71 12.15
CA LEU A 96 -16.22 -6.59 10.98
C LEU A 96 -15.28 -7.77 11.27
N ARG A 97 -15.23 -8.22 12.52
CA ARG A 97 -14.34 -9.31 12.94
C ARG A 97 -14.71 -10.62 12.23
N ARG A 98 -13.74 -11.22 11.53
CA ARG A 98 -13.91 -12.42 10.69
C ARG A 98 -14.99 -12.28 9.61
N THR A 99 -15.33 -11.06 9.21
CA THR A 99 -16.20 -10.84 8.06
C THR A 99 -15.47 -11.25 6.79
N VAL A 100 -16.20 -11.89 5.87
CA VAL A 100 -15.70 -12.25 4.54
C VAL A 100 -16.42 -11.40 3.50
N PHE A 101 -15.65 -10.68 2.69
CA PHE A 101 -16.14 -10.04 1.47
C PHE A 101 -15.62 -10.83 0.27
N SER A 102 -16.51 -11.45 -0.51
CA SER A 102 -16.15 -12.24 -1.69
C SER A 102 -16.82 -11.66 -2.93
N HIS A 103 -16.02 -11.34 -3.95
CA HIS A 103 -16.50 -10.79 -5.22
C HIS A 103 -17.33 -9.50 -5.06
N CYS A 104 -17.05 -8.70 -4.04
CA CYS A 104 -17.77 -7.44 -3.80
C CYS A 104 -17.17 -6.26 -4.57
N ASP A 105 -18.03 -5.36 -5.04
CA ASP A 105 -17.62 -4.05 -5.55
C ASP A 105 -17.63 -3.02 -4.42
N MET A 106 -16.47 -2.54 -3.98
CA MET A 106 -16.32 -1.56 -2.90
C MET A 106 -15.73 -0.25 -3.43
N VAL A 107 -15.93 0.05 -4.72
CA VAL A 107 -15.38 1.24 -5.37
C VAL A 107 -15.92 2.50 -4.71
N ASN A 108 -15.03 3.42 -4.31
CA ASN A 108 -15.33 4.61 -3.51
C ASN A 108 -16.00 4.32 -2.16
N GLY A 109 -15.91 3.09 -1.65
CA GLY A 109 -16.38 2.72 -0.32
C GLY A 109 -15.61 3.46 0.77
N LYS A 110 -16.27 3.80 1.87
CA LYS A 110 -15.68 4.49 3.03
C LYS A 110 -15.81 3.60 4.25
N PHE A 111 -14.69 3.34 4.90
CA PHE A 111 -14.61 2.60 6.15
C PHE A 111 -13.92 3.49 7.16
N GLU A 112 -14.62 3.82 8.24
CA GLU A 112 -14.07 4.68 9.28
C GLU A 112 -14.31 4.03 10.66
N ARG A 113 -13.28 4.05 11.51
CA ARG A 113 -13.36 3.53 12.89
C ARG A 113 -13.90 2.11 13.01
N SER A 114 -13.62 1.25 12.02
CA SER A 114 -14.18 -0.10 11.94
C SER A 114 -13.10 -1.16 12.18
N GLU A 115 -13.48 -2.26 12.84
CA GLU A 115 -12.55 -3.34 13.22
C GLU A 115 -12.58 -4.47 12.18
N PHE A 116 -11.47 -4.73 11.50
CA PHE A 116 -11.34 -5.81 10.49
C PHE A 116 -10.49 -7.00 10.99
N SER A 117 -10.40 -7.20 12.31
CA SER A 117 -9.64 -8.29 12.92
C SER A 117 -10.00 -9.64 12.29
N SER A 118 -9.03 -10.27 11.62
CA SER A 118 -9.19 -11.54 10.89
C SER A 118 -10.26 -11.53 9.79
N ALA A 119 -10.66 -10.36 9.29
CA ALA A 119 -11.51 -10.25 8.12
C ALA A 119 -10.74 -10.66 6.86
N SER A 120 -11.48 -10.94 5.78
CA SER A 120 -10.91 -11.19 4.45
C SER A 120 -11.69 -10.46 3.36
N MET A 121 -10.96 -9.94 2.38
CA MET A 121 -11.49 -9.37 1.15
C MET A 121 -10.89 -10.14 -0.02
N GLU A 122 -11.73 -10.94 -0.67
CA GLU A 122 -11.35 -11.86 -1.73
C GLU A 122 -12.00 -11.44 -3.04
N ASP A 123 -11.17 -11.21 -4.05
CA ASP A 123 -11.60 -10.78 -5.38
C ASP A 123 -12.48 -9.51 -5.39
N CYS A 124 -12.29 -8.64 -4.40
CA CYS A 124 -13.01 -7.37 -4.28
C CYS A 124 -12.40 -6.25 -5.15
N ARG A 125 -13.26 -5.34 -5.63
CA ARG A 125 -12.83 -4.09 -6.26
C ARG A 125 -12.71 -2.98 -5.22
N LEU A 126 -11.51 -2.44 -5.03
CA LEU A 126 -11.21 -1.45 -3.99
C LEU A 126 -10.79 -0.08 -4.57
N ASP A 127 -11.17 0.20 -5.82
CA ASP A 127 -10.82 1.46 -6.46
C ASP A 127 -11.32 2.65 -5.66
N PHE A 128 -10.40 3.54 -5.25
CA PHE A 128 -10.73 4.72 -4.45
C PHE A 128 -11.41 4.42 -3.10
N ALA A 129 -11.38 3.17 -2.63
CA ALA A 129 -11.81 2.84 -1.28
C ALA A 129 -10.91 3.54 -0.26
N SER A 130 -11.49 3.95 0.87
CA SER A 130 -10.80 4.62 1.95
C SER A 130 -11.06 3.93 3.27
N PHE A 131 -9.97 3.61 3.97
CA PHE A 131 -9.92 3.16 5.35
C PHE A 131 -9.33 4.29 6.20
N ARG A 132 -9.99 4.64 7.30
CA ARG A 132 -9.53 5.66 8.25
C ARG A 132 -9.79 5.17 9.66
N GLU A 133 -8.79 5.25 10.53
CA GLU A 133 -8.91 4.77 11.91
C GLU A 133 -9.44 3.32 11.99
N CYS A 134 -9.15 2.48 10.99
CA CYS A 134 -9.60 1.10 10.93
C CYS A 134 -8.49 0.15 11.39
N GLU A 135 -8.83 -0.85 12.20
CA GLU A 135 -7.92 -1.95 12.52
C GLU A 135 -7.93 -2.97 11.39
N ILE A 136 -7.12 -2.72 10.37
CA ILE A 136 -7.02 -3.55 9.15
C ILE A 136 -5.56 -3.82 8.81
N ALA A 137 -5.24 -5.09 8.60
CA ALA A 137 -3.93 -5.53 8.15
C ALA A 137 -3.93 -5.76 6.63
N LEU A 138 -2.77 -5.65 5.99
CA LEU A 138 -2.66 -5.89 4.56
C LEU A 138 -3.07 -7.33 4.16
N GLU A 139 -2.77 -8.30 5.01
CA GLU A 139 -3.10 -9.72 4.82
C GLU A 139 -4.60 -10.00 4.73
N THR A 140 -5.45 -9.09 5.23
CA THR A 140 -6.91 -9.10 5.05
C THR A 140 -7.30 -8.96 3.58
N ILE A 141 -6.46 -8.33 2.74
CA ILE A 141 -6.80 -8.00 1.36
C ILE A 141 -6.06 -8.92 0.39
N ARG A 142 -6.81 -9.79 -0.28
CA ARG A 142 -6.34 -10.54 -1.45
C ARG A 142 -6.72 -9.78 -2.71
N PHE A 143 -5.74 -9.10 -3.30
CA PHE A 143 -5.95 -8.37 -4.56
C PHE A 143 -6.25 -9.32 -5.71
N ARG A 144 -7.17 -8.91 -6.59
CA ARG A 144 -7.43 -9.63 -7.83
C ARG A 144 -6.20 -9.62 -8.73
N ALA A 145 -5.98 -10.72 -9.45
CA ALA A 145 -4.84 -10.86 -10.35
C ALA A 145 -4.83 -9.82 -11.50
N ASP A 146 -6.00 -9.33 -11.91
CA ASP A 146 -6.17 -8.33 -12.97
C ASP A 146 -6.16 -6.87 -12.47
N THR A 147 -5.91 -6.64 -11.18
CA THR A 147 -5.91 -5.28 -10.62
C THR A 147 -4.76 -4.45 -11.20
N GLU A 148 -5.09 -3.26 -11.73
CA GLU A 148 -4.07 -2.36 -12.26
C GLU A 148 -3.07 -1.91 -11.16
N PRO A 149 -1.76 -1.83 -11.45
CA PRO A 149 -0.76 -1.42 -10.47
C PRO A 149 -1.02 -0.06 -9.80
N ARG A 150 -1.66 0.89 -10.51
CA ARG A 150 -2.04 2.18 -9.94
C ARG A 150 -3.06 2.06 -8.82
N VAL A 151 -4.01 1.13 -8.97
CA VAL A 151 -5.04 0.86 -7.98
C VAL A 151 -4.41 0.24 -6.75
N LEU A 152 -3.52 -0.75 -6.94
CA LEU A 152 -2.75 -1.38 -5.87
C LEU A 152 -1.93 -0.36 -5.08
N ALA A 153 -1.20 0.53 -5.78
CA ALA A 153 -0.43 1.60 -5.15
C ALA A 153 -1.31 2.54 -4.32
N ARG A 154 -2.48 2.92 -4.83
CA ARG A 154 -3.43 3.78 -4.13
C ARG A 154 -4.00 3.12 -2.88
N VAL A 155 -4.38 1.84 -2.96
CA VAL A 155 -4.85 1.08 -1.79
C VAL A 155 -3.74 0.99 -0.74
N CYS A 156 -2.51 0.64 -1.14
CA CYS A 156 -1.36 0.62 -0.22
C CYS A 156 -1.12 1.99 0.45
N ARG A 157 -1.23 3.08 -0.32
CA ARG A 157 -1.10 4.44 0.22
C ARG A 157 -2.16 4.75 1.26
N ASN A 158 -3.42 4.41 0.99
CA ASN A 158 -4.52 4.65 1.92
C ASN A 158 -4.36 3.82 3.20
N LEU A 159 -4.07 2.52 3.07
CA LEU A 159 -3.79 1.64 4.20
C LEU A 159 -2.57 2.11 5.01
N LYS A 160 -1.53 2.64 4.36
CA LYS A 160 -0.36 3.20 5.03
C LYS A 160 -0.75 4.39 5.90
N LEU A 161 -1.53 5.33 5.36
CA LEU A 161 -1.99 6.49 6.11
C LEU A 161 -2.90 6.08 7.27
N ASN A 162 -3.75 5.08 7.06
CA ASN A 162 -4.55 4.47 8.11
C ASN A 162 -3.67 3.88 9.22
N ALA A 163 -2.73 2.99 8.88
CA ALA A 163 -1.81 2.36 9.83
C ALA A 163 -1.00 3.40 10.63
N MET A 164 -0.51 4.45 9.96
CA MET A 164 0.16 5.57 10.64
C MET A 164 -0.78 6.31 11.60
N SER A 165 -2.05 6.51 11.25
CA SER A 165 -3.01 7.22 12.11
C SER A 165 -3.35 6.48 13.40
N ILE A 166 -3.23 5.16 13.40
CA ILE A 166 -3.49 4.30 14.57
C ILE A 166 -2.20 3.82 15.28
N GLY A 167 -1.02 4.28 14.84
CA GLY A 167 0.26 3.94 15.48
C GLY A 167 0.90 2.61 15.03
N HIS A 168 0.37 1.95 14.00
CA HIS A 168 0.90 0.71 13.43
C HIS A 168 2.04 0.98 12.44
N PHE A 169 3.17 1.46 12.96
CA PHE A 169 4.28 1.92 12.13
C PHE A 169 5.06 0.81 11.40
N ALA A 170 5.08 -0.42 11.94
CA ALA A 170 5.67 -1.58 11.26
C ALA A 170 4.95 -1.86 9.93
N ASP A 171 3.63 -1.97 9.98
CA ASP A 171 2.76 -2.24 8.83
C ASP A 171 2.85 -1.10 7.80
N ALA A 172 2.90 0.15 8.28
CA ALA A 172 3.09 1.32 7.42
C ALA A 172 4.40 1.26 6.60
N GLY A 173 5.47 0.69 7.16
CA GLY A 173 6.74 0.48 6.44
C GLY A 173 6.61 -0.54 5.31
N GLU A 174 5.93 -1.66 5.54
CA GLU A 174 5.68 -2.66 4.51
C GLU A 174 4.77 -2.13 3.41
N LEU A 175 3.71 -1.40 3.79
CA LEU A 175 2.81 -0.73 2.86
C LEU A 175 3.53 0.33 2.02
N THR A 176 4.49 1.06 2.61
CA THR A 176 5.35 2.01 1.87
C THR A 176 6.18 1.29 0.81
N TYR A 177 6.80 0.17 1.18
CA TYR A 177 7.59 -0.65 0.25
C TYR A 177 6.74 -1.15 -0.93
N MET A 178 5.52 -1.63 -0.63
CA MET A 178 4.59 -2.15 -1.64
C MET A 178 4.04 -1.05 -2.53
N GLU A 179 3.62 0.09 -1.98
CA GLU A 179 3.20 1.27 -2.74
C GLU A 179 4.26 1.64 -3.79
N LYS A 180 5.53 1.80 -3.37
CA LYS A 180 6.62 2.15 -4.28
C LYS A 180 6.91 1.07 -5.31
N THR A 181 6.74 -0.20 -4.95
CA THR A 181 6.89 -1.31 -5.87
C THR A 181 5.81 -1.29 -6.96
N TYR A 182 4.54 -1.05 -6.60
CA TYR A 182 3.44 -0.93 -7.57
C TYR A 182 3.54 0.34 -8.42
N GLU A 183 3.94 1.48 -7.85
CA GLU A 183 4.25 2.69 -8.62
C GLU A 183 5.34 2.43 -9.67
N ARG A 184 6.36 1.63 -9.34
CA ARG A 184 7.39 1.23 -10.29
C ARG A 184 6.84 0.32 -11.39
N TYR A 185 5.99 -0.64 -11.07
CA TYR A 185 5.34 -1.48 -12.10
C TYR A 185 4.49 -0.63 -13.05
N ASP A 186 3.75 0.35 -12.54
CA ASP A 186 3.02 1.31 -13.37
C ASP A 186 3.96 2.13 -14.28
N LEU A 187 5.10 2.59 -13.75
CA LEU A 187 6.10 3.30 -14.55
C LEU A 187 6.66 2.42 -15.69
N TYR A 188 6.87 1.13 -15.43
CA TYR A 188 7.29 0.17 -16.45
C TYR A 188 6.25 0.05 -17.56
N HIS A 189 4.98 -0.13 -17.20
CA HIS A 189 3.89 -0.22 -18.19
C HIS A 189 3.73 1.06 -19.01
N ARG A 190 4.00 2.24 -18.43
CA ARG A 190 4.04 3.50 -19.20
C ARG A 190 5.24 3.61 -20.13
N ALA A 191 6.41 3.20 -19.66
CA ALA A 191 7.66 3.29 -20.42
C ALA A 191 7.69 2.33 -21.62
N VAL A 192 7.23 1.08 -21.42
CA VAL A 192 7.38 -0.03 -22.38
C VAL A 192 6.05 -0.45 -23.01
N GLY A 193 4.92 -0.13 -22.38
CA GLY A 193 3.61 -0.58 -22.84
C GLY A 193 3.11 0.11 -24.11
N ARG A 194 2.10 -0.51 -24.72
CA ARG A 194 1.45 -0.04 -25.95
C ARG A 194 0.49 1.15 -25.76
N HIS A 195 0.44 1.76 -24.58
CA HIS A 195 -0.40 2.93 -24.36
C HIS A 195 0.06 4.10 -25.24
N HIS A 196 -0.93 4.91 -25.66
CA HIS A 196 -0.78 6.10 -26.49
C HIS A 196 -0.12 7.24 -25.68
N GLU A 197 1.10 7.03 -25.21
CA GLU A 197 1.92 8.07 -24.62
C GLU A 197 2.77 8.76 -25.70
N THR A 198 2.95 10.07 -25.54
CA THR A 198 3.90 10.83 -26.34
C THR A 198 5.32 10.30 -26.12
N LEU A 199 6.21 10.43 -27.12
CA LEU A 199 7.62 10.02 -26.99
C LEU A 199 8.28 10.64 -25.74
N GLY A 200 7.99 11.91 -25.44
CA GLY A 200 8.48 12.58 -24.23
C GLY A 200 7.89 12.02 -22.93
N GLY A 201 6.65 11.51 -22.94
CA GLY A 201 6.05 10.80 -21.82
C GLY A 201 6.81 9.52 -21.48
N ARG A 202 7.07 8.69 -22.50
CA ARG A 202 7.79 7.41 -22.35
C ARG A 202 9.20 7.59 -21.83
N GLY A 203 9.96 8.57 -22.35
CA GLY A 203 11.30 8.85 -21.88
C GLY A 203 11.35 9.26 -20.40
N ARG A 204 10.39 10.07 -19.95
CA ARG A 204 10.26 10.45 -18.53
C ARG A 204 9.88 9.24 -17.66
N ALA A 205 8.94 8.41 -18.12
CA ALA A 205 8.56 7.19 -17.41
C ALA A 205 9.73 6.22 -17.28
N LEU A 206 10.53 6.03 -18.34
CA LEU A 206 11.71 5.17 -18.33
C LEU A 206 12.76 5.66 -17.33
N ARG A 207 13.09 6.95 -17.35
CA ARG A 207 14.04 7.55 -16.39
C ARG A 207 13.54 7.38 -14.95
N ALA A 208 12.27 7.65 -14.70
CA ALA A 208 11.67 7.50 -13.37
C ALA A 208 11.64 6.03 -12.93
N TRP A 209 11.38 5.10 -13.85
CA TRP A 209 11.44 3.66 -13.60
C TRP A 209 12.85 3.21 -13.22
N LEU A 210 13.88 3.60 -14.00
CA LEU A 210 15.28 3.31 -13.72
C LEU A 210 15.70 3.85 -12.36
N MET A 211 15.36 5.11 -12.06
CA MET A 211 15.66 5.73 -10.77
C MET A 211 14.96 5.01 -9.62
N SER A 212 13.68 4.65 -9.77
CA SER A 212 12.94 3.87 -8.78
C SER A 212 13.55 2.47 -8.59
N GLY A 213 14.02 1.84 -9.67
CA GLY A 213 14.76 0.60 -9.64
C GLY A 213 16.05 0.71 -8.82
N LEU A 214 16.84 1.75 -9.05
CA LEU A 214 18.06 2.05 -8.30
C LEU A 214 17.77 2.27 -6.81
N LEU A 215 16.76 3.08 -6.47
CA LEU A 215 16.35 3.32 -5.08
C LEU A 215 15.89 2.04 -4.37
N ASN A 216 15.19 1.15 -5.08
CA ASN A 216 14.85 -0.17 -4.54
C ASN A 216 16.09 -1.04 -4.34
N LEU A 217 17.02 -1.06 -5.30
CA LEU A 217 18.22 -1.88 -5.23
C LEU A 217 19.11 -1.45 -4.07
N VAL A 218 19.44 -0.16 -3.99
CA VAL A 218 20.32 0.40 -2.98
C VAL A 218 19.67 0.35 -1.60
N TRP A 219 18.39 0.78 -1.48
CA TRP A 219 17.75 0.99 -0.18
C TRP A 219 16.39 0.41 0.07
N GLY A 220 15.79 -0.28 -0.91
CA GLY A 220 14.43 -0.79 -0.76
C GLY A 220 13.48 0.33 -0.37
N TYR A 221 13.64 1.51 -0.98
CA TYR A 221 12.85 2.71 -0.68
C TYR A 221 12.94 3.21 0.78
N GLY A 222 14.02 2.88 1.50
CA GLY A 222 14.22 3.24 2.91
C GLY A 222 13.71 2.20 3.91
N GLU A 223 13.05 1.15 3.43
CA GLU A 223 12.36 0.14 4.25
C GLU A 223 13.19 -1.12 4.52
N LYS A 224 14.34 -1.29 3.85
CA LYS A 224 15.16 -2.51 3.95
C LYS A 224 16.60 -2.20 4.40
N PRO A 225 16.87 -2.05 5.73
CA PRO A 225 18.19 -1.78 6.31
C PRO A 225 19.33 -2.68 5.78
N ARG A 226 19.04 -3.95 5.54
CA ARG A 226 19.98 -4.93 5.00
C ARG A 226 20.54 -4.56 3.61
N ARG A 227 19.74 -3.91 2.76
CA ARG A 227 20.21 -3.48 1.42
C ARG A 227 21.18 -2.31 1.53
N ILE A 228 21.00 -1.45 2.54
CA ILE A 228 21.93 -0.38 2.88
C ILE A 228 23.30 -0.94 3.22
N THR A 229 23.33 -1.89 4.15
CA THR A 229 24.56 -2.49 4.62
C THR A 229 25.31 -3.17 3.47
N LEU A 230 24.59 -3.88 2.60
CA LEU A 230 25.19 -4.46 1.40
C LEU A 230 25.71 -3.39 0.43
N ALA A 231 24.92 -2.34 0.16
CA ALA A 231 25.34 -1.24 -0.72
C ALA A 231 26.58 -0.50 -0.18
N MET A 232 26.69 -0.35 1.13
CA MET A 232 27.87 0.20 1.81
C MET A 232 29.10 -0.68 1.60
N VAL A 233 28.98 -2.00 1.83
CA VAL A 233 30.09 -2.95 1.60
C VAL A 233 30.51 -2.92 0.12
N VAL A 234 29.56 -3.01 -0.80
CA VAL A 234 29.84 -2.94 -2.25
C VAL A 234 30.50 -1.61 -2.62
N GLY A 235 30.06 -0.49 -2.03
CA GLY A 235 30.64 0.83 -2.23
C GLY A 235 32.12 0.88 -1.82
N ILE A 236 32.46 0.34 -0.64
CA ILE A 236 33.84 0.26 -0.15
C ILE A 236 34.71 -0.57 -1.10
N PHE A 237 34.24 -1.74 -1.53
CA PHE A 237 35.00 -2.55 -2.50
C PHE A 237 35.13 -1.84 -3.86
N PHE A 238 34.09 -1.15 -4.31
CA PHE A 238 34.10 -0.41 -5.57
C PHE A 238 35.11 0.74 -5.56
N PHE A 239 35.09 1.60 -4.53
CA PHE A 239 36.05 2.69 -4.41
C PHE A 239 37.47 2.19 -4.18
N GLY A 240 37.66 1.15 -3.35
CA GLY A 240 38.96 0.50 -3.18
C GLY A 240 39.53 -0.06 -4.49
N ALA A 241 38.70 -0.70 -5.31
CA ALA A 241 39.11 -1.20 -6.62
C ALA A 241 39.45 -0.07 -7.60
N LEU A 242 38.66 1.02 -7.60
CA LEU A 242 38.91 2.18 -8.45
C LEU A 242 40.22 2.88 -8.05
N GLN A 243 40.48 3.04 -6.75
CA GLN A 243 41.72 3.60 -6.22
C GLN A 243 42.92 2.71 -6.59
N TYR A 244 42.79 1.39 -6.49
CA TYR A 244 43.85 0.46 -6.91
C TYR A 244 44.13 0.55 -8.41
N TRP A 245 43.09 0.59 -9.25
CA TRP A 245 43.24 0.69 -10.71
C TRP A 245 43.92 1.98 -11.15
N LEU A 246 43.75 3.06 -10.40
CA LEU A 246 44.38 4.36 -10.64
C LEU A 246 45.76 4.51 -9.97
N ASP A 247 46.29 3.46 -9.36
CA ASP A 247 47.51 3.49 -8.54
C ASP A 247 47.47 4.65 -7.51
N GLY A 248 46.33 4.77 -6.83
CA GLY A 248 46.04 5.90 -5.95
C GLY A 248 47.04 6.02 -4.80
N ILE A 249 47.54 4.88 -4.30
CA ILE A 249 48.51 4.78 -3.22
C ILE A 249 49.69 3.92 -3.70
N PRO A 250 50.69 4.54 -4.35
CA PRO A 250 51.76 3.81 -5.03
C PRO A 250 52.51 2.85 -4.11
N GLY A 251 52.82 1.67 -4.65
CA GLY A 251 53.55 0.63 -3.93
C GLY A 251 52.72 -0.14 -2.90
N LYS A 252 51.41 0.07 -2.83
CA LYS A 252 50.50 -0.68 -1.96
C LYS A 252 49.63 -1.65 -2.76
N GLY A 253 49.33 -2.81 -2.16
CA GLY A 253 48.47 -3.81 -2.77
C GLY A 253 46.98 -3.46 -2.74
N PHE A 254 46.15 -4.26 -3.42
CA PHE A 254 44.70 -4.09 -3.48
C PHE A 254 44.04 -3.94 -2.10
N TRP A 255 44.40 -4.78 -1.13
CA TRP A 255 43.80 -4.74 0.21
C TRP A 255 44.09 -3.46 0.99
N ALA A 256 45.22 -2.80 0.73
CA ALA A 256 45.51 -1.50 1.32
C ALA A 256 44.60 -0.41 0.74
N HIS A 257 44.23 -0.50 -0.54
CA HIS A 257 43.28 0.41 -1.18
C HIS A 257 41.85 0.17 -0.69
N VAL A 258 41.45 -1.09 -0.46
CA VAL A 258 40.16 -1.43 0.16
C VAL A 258 40.11 -0.94 1.61
N TYR A 259 41.18 -1.11 2.37
CA TYR A 259 41.27 -0.59 3.74
C TYR A 259 41.21 0.95 3.76
N PHE A 260 41.96 1.64 2.89
CA PHE A 260 41.86 3.09 2.72
C PHE A 260 40.43 3.53 2.40
N SER A 261 39.79 2.87 1.43
CA SER A 261 38.38 3.10 1.08
C SER A 261 37.48 2.90 2.30
N GLY A 262 37.66 1.83 3.08
CA GLY A 262 36.87 1.58 4.29
C GLY A 262 36.95 2.72 5.31
N ILE A 263 38.16 3.19 5.64
CA ILE A 263 38.35 4.28 6.61
C ILE A 263 37.91 5.64 6.05
N THR A 264 37.93 5.85 4.74
CA THR A 264 37.43 7.06 4.07
C THR A 264 35.90 7.06 4.00
N PHE A 265 35.30 5.96 3.55
CA PHE A 265 33.85 5.78 3.44
C PHE A 265 33.16 5.86 4.81
N LEU A 266 33.77 5.29 5.85
CA LEU A 266 33.29 5.39 7.23
C LEU A 266 33.70 6.70 7.91
N THR A 267 34.44 7.57 7.21
CA THR A 267 34.91 8.88 7.72
C THR A 267 35.76 8.80 8.99
N ILE A 268 36.50 7.72 9.16
CA ILE A 268 37.42 7.50 10.29
C ILE A 268 38.73 8.25 10.07
N GLY A 269 39.34 8.12 8.88
CA GLY A 269 40.50 8.91 8.44
C GLY A 269 41.76 8.84 9.32
N TYR A 270 42.35 7.66 9.53
CA TYR A 270 43.57 7.50 10.34
C TYR A 270 44.82 8.22 9.78
N GLY A 271 44.86 8.50 8.48
CA GLY A 271 45.98 9.22 7.84
C GLY A 271 47.25 8.39 7.61
N ASP A 272 47.19 7.07 7.83
CA ASP A 272 48.27 6.11 7.61
C ASP A 272 48.48 5.78 6.12
N LEU A 273 47.42 5.87 5.32
CA LEU A 273 47.45 5.78 3.87
C LEU A 273 46.82 7.04 3.26
N VAL A 274 47.49 7.63 2.27
CA VAL A 274 47.03 8.86 1.62
C VAL A 274 47.27 8.78 0.12
N PRO A 275 46.28 9.13 -0.72
CA PRO A 275 46.46 9.17 -2.16
C PRO A 275 47.38 10.31 -2.58
N VAL A 276 48.26 10.04 -3.54
CA VAL A 276 49.31 11.02 -3.93
C VAL A 276 48.91 11.85 -5.15
N ALA A 277 48.17 11.28 -6.09
CA ALA A 277 47.80 11.95 -7.34
C ALA A 277 46.49 12.76 -7.22
N PRO A 278 46.30 13.83 -8.03
CA PRO A 278 45.13 14.70 -7.94
C PRO A 278 43.79 13.97 -8.11
N LEU A 279 43.71 13.02 -9.05
CA LEU A 279 42.47 12.29 -9.36
C LEU A 279 42.07 11.32 -8.21
N PRO A 280 42.95 10.43 -7.72
CA PRO A 280 42.75 9.65 -6.50
C PRO A 280 42.33 10.46 -5.26
N ARG A 281 42.89 11.67 -5.08
CA ARG A 281 42.49 12.59 -4.01
C ARG A 281 41.06 13.09 -4.19
N ALA A 282 40.68 13.50 -5.40
CA ALA A 282 39.31 13.92 -5.70
C ALA A 282 38.30 12.77 -5.47
N LEU A 283 38.67 11.54 -5.85
CA LEU A 283 37.86 10.35 -5.59
C LEU A 283 37.65 10.09 -4.11
N ALA A 284 38.69 10.25 -3.27
CA ALA A 284 38.56 10.09 -1.82
C ALA A 284 37.59 11.11 -1.20
N VAL A 285 37.55 12.35 -1.72
CA VAL A 285 36.58 13.36 -1.28
C VAL A 285 35.16 12.96 -1.67
N ILE A 286 34.95 12.51 -2.92
CA ILE A 286 33.64 12.04 -3.40
C ILE A 286 33.18 10.84 -2.56
N GLU A 287 34.08 9.90 -2.30
CA GLU A 287 33.85 8.72 -1.47
C GLU A 287 33.41 9.10 -0.05
N GLY A 288 34.08 10.06 0.60
CA GLY A 288 33.68 10.54 1.92
C GLY A 288 32.27 11.13 1.94
N VAL A 289 31.89 11.92 0.93
CA VAL A 289 30.53 12.48 0.82
C VAL A 289 29.48 11.38 0.63
N VAL A 290 29.76 10.39 -0.22
CA VAL A 290 28.91 9.21 -0.41
C VAL A 290 28.80 8.42 0.90
N GLY A 291 29.91 8.23 1.60
CA GLY A 291 30.00 7.53 2.86
C GLY A 291 29.13 8.12 3.96
N ILE A 292 29.24 9.43 4.21
CA ILE A 292 28.41 10.16 5.18
C ILE A 292 26.92 10.01 4.85
N THR A 293 26.57 10.15 3.56
CA THR A 293 25.19 10.02 3.09
C THR A 293 24.65 8.62 3.36
N VAL A 294 25.41 7.57 2.99
CA VAL A 294 25.03 6.17 3.21
C VAL A 294 24.92 5.84 4.69
N LEU A 295 25.83 6.34 5.52
CA LEU A 295 25.80 6.14 6.96
C LEU A 295 24.58 6.81 7.60
N GLY A 296 24.26 8.05 7.23
CA GLY A 296 23.10 8.77 7.78
C GLY A 296 21.77 8.07 7.49
N MET A 297 21.60 7.57 6.27
CA MET A 297 20.42 6.81 5.89
C MET A 297 20.42 5.38 6.44
N LEU A 298 21.58 4.74 6.67
CA LEU A 298 21.68 3.48 7.42
C LEU A 298 21.12 3.66 8.83
N ILE A 299 21.58 4.71 9.53
CA ILE A 299 21.11 5.06 10.87
C ILE A 299 19.60 5.31 10.84
N ALA A 300 19.11 6.16 9.92
CA ALA A 300 17.68 6.47 9.82
C ALA A 300 16.80 5.22 9.61
N SER A 301 17.23 4.30 8.73
CA SER A 301 16.49 3.06 8.45
C SER A 301 16.51 2.09 9.63
N TRP A 302 17.63 1.98 10.36
CA TRP A 302 17.70 1.16 11.57
C TRP A 302 16.91 1.76 12.73
N THR A 303 17.00 3.07 12.97
CA THR A 303 16.21 3.76 13.99
C THR A 303 14.73 3.54 13.76
N LYS A 304 14.26 3.71 12.52
CA LYS A 304 12.88 3.38 12.14
C LYS A 304 12.54 1.93 12.50
N LYS A 305 13.40 0.98 12.15
CA LYS A 305 13.12 -0.44 12.40
C LYS A 305 13.15 -0.85 13.88
N ILE A 306 13.95 -0.18 14.71
CA ILE A 306 14.06 -0.47 16.15
C ILE A 306 12.92 0.18 16.92
N MET A 307 12.55 1.41 16.61
CA MET A 307 11.50 2.13 17.34
C MET A 307 10.08 1.62 17.07
N TYR A 308 9.85 1.03 15.89
CA TYR A 308 8.52 0.69 15.39
C TYR A 308 8.25 -0.80 15.30
N ARG A 309 9.12 -1.63 15.88
CA ARG A 309 8.91 -3.07 16.09
C ARG A 309 8.57 -3.33 17.55
#